data_AF-A0A1I3JS39-F1
#
_entry.id   AF-A0A1I3JS39-F1
#
_cell.length_a   1.000
_cell.length_b   1.000
_cell.length_c   1.000
_cell.angle_alpha   90.00
_cell.angle_beta   90.00
_cell.angle_gamma   90.00
#
_symmetry.space_group_name_H-M   'P 1'
#
loop_
_entity.id
_entity.type
_entity.pdbx_description
1 polymer ?
#
loop_
_entity_poly.entity_id
_entity_poly.type
_entity_poly.pdbx_seq_one_letter_code
_entity_poly.pdbx_strand_id
1 'polypeptide(L)'
;MISKFLSLEWKSFIRSSNFGKGLAIKILMGFFALYFIAVFLSLGVFIYPALKNTFPDKDPFVVVNTLLFFWFLADLMLRFFLQKLPVMSVKPLLTVPIKRRTVVNYVLGKSALSFFNFLPLFAIVPFSIVLITKDYDVTRVITWLLAMLLLTLINNFLNFIIESFSADTEFSFLPIILFAGALFGLNHFNIVNFADLLSSAMLAITNNPLYLLVLLAILIGLFVFNHKILIKKLYLDNSLKTKIKEVTTSDLGWTKRFGEVAPFMQLDLKLIWRNKRPRSAVFILVIGLLYGLFFYPQPMYRDMPIMYGFIGVFVTGIFLINFGQFIPAWDSGYYKMLMSQNIKYEQYLKSKYTLMMLSVIIMFVLSIPYVYFGWKILVAHFAAAVYNIGINTYVIMLGGSFNRKKIDLNQRAAFNYQGTGAVQWIIGIPLLLIPLAIFGSLTYFVGFYAGISALIALGLIGIIFHQKTMRFITKKYLASKYEMVKAFNEDN
;
A
#
# COMPACT_ATOMS: atom_id res chain seq x y z
N MET A 1 6.41 -24.62 24.22
CA MET A 1 6.36 -23.13 24.16
C MET A 1 5.69 -22.60 22.88
N ILE A 2 6.10 -23.04 21.69
CA ILE A 2 5.50 -22.60 20.41
C ILE A 2 3.98 -22.88 20.37
N SER A 3 3.55 -24.08 20.79
CA SER A 3 2.12 -24.44 20.92
C SER A 3 1.33 -23.49 21.84
N LYS A 4 1.94 -23.06 22.95
CA LYS A 4 1.33 -22.10 23.89
C LYS A 4 1.18 -20.71 23.26
N PHE A 5 2.13 -20.27 22.44
CA PHE A 5 2.01 -19.02 21.68
C PHE A 5 0.88 -19.07 20.65
N LEU A 6 0.78 -20.17 19.90
CA LEU A 6 -0.33 -20.37 18.96
C LEU A 6 -1.70 -20.35 19.67
N SER A 7 -1.80 -20.98 20.85
CA SER A 7 -3.01 -20.94 21.67
C SER A 7 -3.37 -19.52 22.15
N LEU A 8 -2.38 -18.75 22.60
CA LEU A 8 -2.60 -17.36 23.03
C LEU A 8 -3.05 -16.47 21.88
N GLU A 9 -2.48 -16.66 20.70
CA GLU A 9 -2.89 -15.95 19.49
C GLU A 9 -4.33 -16.29 19.09
N TRP A 10 -4.68 -17.57 19.09
CA TRP A 10 -6.05 -18.00 18.79
C TRP A 10 -7.06 -17.41 19.78
N LYS A 11 -6.72 -17.40 21.07
CA LYS A 11 -7.52 -16.75 22.11
C LYS A 11 -7.62 -15.23 21.90
N SER A 12 -6.54 -14.56 21.51
CA SER A 12 -6.52 -13.13 21.19
C SER A 12 -7.40 -12.82 19.98
N PHE A 13 -7.34 -13.65 18.93
CA PHE A 13 -8.16 -13.51 17.73
C PHE A 13 -9.65 -13.65 18.05
N ILE A 14 -10.04 -14.71 18.76
CA ILE A 14 -11.45 -14.97 19.13
C ILE A 14 -11.99 -13.90 20.09
N ARG A 15 -11.18 -13.45 21.06
CA ARG A 15 -11.60 -12.47 22.08
C ARG A 15 -11.50 -11.02 21.61
N SER A 16 -11.02 -10.77 20.40
CA SER A 16 -10.95 -9.41 19.87
C SER A 16 -12.36 -8.83 19.71
N SER A 17 -12.57 -7.58 20.15
CA SER A 17 -13.84 -6.84 19.98
C SER A 17 -14.24 -6.69 18.49
N ASN A 18 -13.27 -6.83 17.60
CA ASN A 18 -13.41 -6.80 16.14
C ASN A 18 -13.74 -8.15 15.50
N PHE A 19 -13.77 -9.27 16.26
CA PHE A 19 -13.97 -10.60 15.69
C PHE A 19 -15.30 -10.71 14.93
N GLY A 20 -16.39 -10.15 15.48
CA GLY A 20 -17.71 -10.09 14.86
C GLY A 20 -17.90 -8.96 13.84
N LYS A 21 -17.24 -7.81 14.01
CA LYS A 21 -17.36 -6.65 13.10
C LYS A 21 -16.53 -6.79 11.81
N GLY A 22 -15.62 -7.76 11.75
CA GLY A 22 -14.72 -7.99 10.61
C GLY A 22 -15.08 -9.18 9.71
N LEU A 23 -16.25 -9.80 9.85
CA LEU A 23 -16.61 -11.01 9.09
C LEU A 23 -16.52 -10.81 7.57
N ALA A 24 -17.05 -9.70 7.04
CA ALA A 24 -16.97 -9.38 5.62
C ALA A 24 -15.51 -9.25 5.12
N ILE A 25 -14.63 -8.64 5.91
CA ILE A 25 -13.21 -8.52 5.58
C ILE A 25 -12.55 -9.91 5.58
N LYS A 26 -12.88 -10.77 6.55
CA LYS A 26 -12.36 -12.15 6.61
C LYS A 26 -12.83 -12.99 5.43
N ILE A 27 -14.11 -12.89 5.04
CA ILE A 27 -14.66 -13.55 3.86
C ILE A 27 -13.93 -13.07 2.60
N LEU A 28 -13.76 -11.75 2.45
CA LEU A 28 -13.03 -11.17 1.33
C LEU A 28 -11.58 -11.65 1.26
N MET A 29 -10.88 -11.71 2.41
CA MET A 29 -9.52 -12.26 2.49
C MET A 29 -9.46 -13.75 2.10
N GLY A 30 -10.44 -14.55 2.55
CA GLY A 30 -10.56 -15.96 2.18
C GLY A 30 -10.82 -16.14 0.67
N PHE A 31 -11.71 -15.32 0.10
CA PHE A 31 -11.96 -15.29 -1.33
C PHE A 31 -10.69 -14.97 -2.14
N PHE A 32 -9.96 -13.91 -1.78
CA PHE A 32 -8.70 -13.58 -2.45
C PHE A 32 -7.66 -14.69 -2.30
N ALA A 33 -7.56 -15.32 -1.13
CA ALA A 33 -6.64 -16.45 -0.93
C ALA A 33 -6.98 -17.62 -1.87
N LEU A 34 -8.26 -18.01 -1.96
CA LEU A 34 -8.73 -19.06 -2.88
C LEU A 34 -8.51 -18.69 -4.35
N TYR A 35 -8.79 -17.43 -4.71
CA TYR A 35 -8.53 -16.90 -6.05
C TYR A 35 -7.04 -17.04 -6.43
N PHE A 36 -6.13 -16.60 -5.55
CA PHE A 36 -4.69 -16.73 -5.81
C PHE A 36 -4.23 -18.19 -5.86
N ILE A 37 -4.77 -19.08 -5.01
CA ILE A 37 -4.51 -20.52 -5.10
C ILE A 37 -4.91 -21.05 -6.47
N ALA A 38 -6.11 -20.74 -6.95
CA ALA A 38 -6.61 -21.18 -8.25
C ALA A 38 -5.74 -20.64 -9.41
N VAL A 39 -5.32 -19.37 -9.34
CA VAL A 39 -4.42 -18.76 -10.34
C VAL A 39 -3.05 -19.46 -10.36
N PHE A 40 -2.44 -19.73 -9.20
CA PHE A 40 -1.13 -20.39 -9.13
C PHE A 40 -1.19 -21.85 -9.55
N LEU A 41 -2.25 -22.58 -9.18
CA LEU A 41 -2.52 -23.93 -9.69
C LEU A 41 -2.62 -23.94 -11.21
N SER A 42 -3.42 -23.04 -11.77
CA SER A 42 -3.57 -22.89 -13.22
C SER A 42 -2.23 -22.57 -13.88
N LEU A 43 -1.46 -21.64 -13.30
CA LEU A 43 -0.13 -21.30 -13.79
C LEU A 43 0.81 -22.51 -13.82
N GLY A 44 0.85 -23.30 -12.75
CA GLY A 44 1.69 -24.49 -12.67
C GLY A 44 1.36 -25.52 -13.75
N VAL A 45 0.08 -25.73 -14.06
CA VAL A 45 -0.36 -26.69 -15.09
C VAL A 45 -0.15 -26.15 -16.51
N PHE A 46 -0.51 -24.88 -16.76
CA PHE A 46 -0.55 -24.32 -18.11
C PHE A 46 0.75 -23.66 -18.57
N ILE A 47 1.72 -23.42 -17.70
CA ILE A 47 2.99 -22.78 -18.10
C ILE A 47 3.77 -23.64 -19.11
N TYR A 48 3.78 -24.96 -18.96
CA TYR A 48 4.45 -25.86 -19.91
C TYR A 48 3.88 -25.75 -21.34
N PRO A 49 2.57 -25.99 -21.58
CA PRO A 49 2.00 -25.85 -22.92
C PRO A 49 2.07 -24.42 -23.45
N ALA A 50 1.91 -23.40 -22.60
CA ALA A 50 2.04 -22.00 -23.02
C ALA A 50 3.45 -21.69 -23.55
N LEU A 51 4.49 -22.19 -22.86
CA LEU A 51 5.88 -22.04 -23.31
C LEU A 51 6.16 -22.82 -24.59
N LYS A 52 5.63 -24.04 -24.73
CA LYS A 52 5.81 -24.83 -25.95
C LYS A 52 5.14 -24.19 -27.17
N ASN A 53 4.00 -23.52 -26.98
CA ASN A 53 3.33 -22.78 -28.05
C ASN A 53 4.06 -21.49 -28.43
N THR A 54 4.64 -20.79 -27.44
CA THR A 54 5.31 -19.49 -27.66
C THR A 54 6.75 -19.65 -28.15
N PHE A 55 7.46 -20.67 -27.66
CA PHE A 55 8.84 -21.00 -28.00
C PHE A 55 8.95 -22.49 -28.37
N PRO A 56 8.49 -22.89 -29.57
CA PRO A 56 8.44 -24.30 -29.97
C PRO A 56 9.81 -24.99 -29.93
N ASP A 57 10.87 -24.25 -30.25
CA ASP A 57 12.24 -24.75 -30.40
C ASP A 57 13.06 -24.74 -29.11
N LYS A 58 12.51 -24.19 -28.01
CA LYS A 58 13.21 -24.12 -26.72
C LYS A 58 12.64 -25.14 -25.73
N ASP A 59 13.52 -25.67 -24.89
CA ASP A 59 13.12 -26.50 -23.75
C ASP A 59 12.33 -25.64 -22.73
N PRO A 60 11.04 -25.95 -22.46
CA PRO A 60 10.25 -25.23 -21.48
C PRO A 60 10.88 -25.16 -20.09
N PHE A 61 11.62 -26.19 -19.67
CA PHE A 61 12.30 -26.21 -18.37
C PHE A 61 13.40 -25.15 -18.29
N VAL A 62 14.21 -24.99 -19.34
CA VAL A 62 15.26 -23.97 -19.41
C VAL A 62 14.65 -22.56 -19.46
N VAL A 63 13.56 -22.39 -20.21
CA VAL A 63 12.86 -21.10 -20.29
C VAL A 63 12.28 -20.70 -18.93
N VAL A 64 11.65 -21.63 -18.20
CA VAL A 64 11.16 -21.36 -16.84
C VAL A 64 12.30 -20.92 -15.92
N ASN A 65 13.45 -21.59 -15.96
CA ASN A 65 14.60 -21.22 -15.12
C ASN A 65 15.13 -19.80 -15.40
N THR A 66 14.97 -19.32 -16.64
CA THR A 66 15.28 -17.92 -17.01
C THR A 66 14.27 -16.94 -16.44
N LEU A 67 12.98 -17.30 -16.44
CA LEU A 67 11.91 -16.48 -15.87
C LEU A 67 11.96 -16.38 -14.34
N LEU A 68 12.66 -17.29 -13.66
CA LEU A 68 12.78 -17.29 -12.21
C LEU A 68 13.33 -15.99 -11.65
N PHE A 69 14.23 -15.30 -12.36
CA PHE A 69 14.79 -14.03 -11.88
C PHE A 69 13.68 -12.99 -11.68
N PHE A 70 12.80 -12.85 -12.68
CA PHE A 70 11.65 -11.95 -12.60
C PHE A 70 10.64 -12.42 -11.55
N TRP A 71 10.43 -13.73 -11.43
CA TRP A 71 9.58 -14.30 -10.38
C TRP A 71 10.07 -13.92 -8.98
N PHE A 72 11.35 -14.15 -8.67
CA PHE A 72 11.91 -13.86 -7.35
C PHE A 72 11.91 -12.37 -7.04
N LEU A 73 12.18 -11.53 -8.05
CA LEU A 73 12.14 -10.09 -7.90
C LEU A 73 10.72 -9.60 -7.59
N ALA A 74 9.72 -10.10 -8.34
CA ALA A 74 8.32 -9.79 -8.10
C ALA A 74 7.83 -10.32 -6.75
N ASP A 75 8.17 -11.56 -6.39
CA ASP A 75 7.85 -12.17 -5.09
C ASP A 75 8.47 -11.36 -3.94
N LEU A 76 9.73 -10.91 -4.07
CA LEU A 76 10.39 -10.07 -3.06
C LEU A 76 9.67 -8.73 -2.90
N MET A 77 9.31 -8.07 -4.01
CA MET A 77 8.56 -6.80 -3.96
C MET A 77 7.17 -6.99 -3.33
N LEU A 78 6.43 -8.02 -3.73
CA LEU A 78 5.11 -8.32 -3.17
C LEU A 78 5.19 -8.61 -1.68
N ARG A 79 6.15 -9.43 -1.23
CA ARG A 79 6.37 -9.73 0.18
C ARG A 79 6.71 -8.48 0.98
N PHE A 80 7.55 -7.60 0.46
CA PHE A 80 7.92 -6.38 1.17
C PHE A 80 6.69 -5.52 1.51
N PHE A 81 5.76 -5.41 0.57
CA PHE A 81 4.56 -4.59 0.77
C PHE A 81 3.45 -5.28 1.55
N LEU A 82 3.27 -6.59 1.37
CA LEU A 82 2.13 -7.34 1.88
C LEU A 82 2.45 -8.16 3.15
N GLN A 83 3.70 -8.57 3.33
CA GLN A 83 4.15 -9.46 4.40
C GLN A 83 4.97 -8.71 5.46
N LYS A 84 4.30 -8.13 6.46
CA LYS A 84 4.96 -7.43 7.58
C LYS A 84 5.39 -8.36 8.70
N LEU A 85 6.48 -8.01 9.38
CA LEU A 85 6.93 -8.73 10.58
C LEU A 85 5.91 -8.55 11.73
N PRO A 86 5.55 -9.62 12.46
CA PRO A 86 4.64 -9.57 13.60
C PRO A 86 5.33 -9.04 14.87
N VAL A 87 6.12 -7.95 14.77
CA VAL A 87 6.85 -7.40 15.93
C VAL A 87 5.90 -6.80 16.97
N MET A 88 4.78 -6.23 16.53
CA MET A 88 3.80 -5.58 17.41
C MET A 88 3.07 -6.58 18.31
N SER A 89 2.74 -7.78 17.81
CA SER A 89 2.10 -8.84 18.62
C SER A 89 3.02 -9.46 19.67
N VAL A 90 4.31 -9.16 19.61
CA VAL A 90 5.35 -9.76 20.44
C VAL A 90 5.75 -8.87 21.61
N LYS A 91 5.48 -7.56 21.54
CA LYS A 91 5.75 -6.62 22.64
C LYS A 91 5.17 -7.07 23.99
N PRO A 92 3.92 -7.58 24.09
CA PRO A 92 3.38 -8.07 25.36
C PRO A 92 4.14 -9.29 25.92
N LEU A 93 4.84 -10.06 25.08
CA LEU A 93 5.65 -11.19 25.53
C LEU A 93 6.97 -10.75 26.16
N LEU A 94 7.41 -9.50 25.92
CA LEU A 94 8.65 -8.95 26.48
C LEU A 94 8.52 -8.55 27.96
N THR A 95 7.30 -8.39 28.47
CA THR A 95 7.03 -8.08 29.89
C THR A 95 6.89 -9.35 30.75
N VAL A 96 6.83 -10.52 30.12
CA VAL A 96 6.70 -11.83 30.76
C VAL A 96 8.09 -12.48 30.81
N PRO A 97 8.43 -13.31 31.83
CA PRO A 97 9.75 -13.95 31.97
C PRO A 97 10.02 -15.05 30.91
N ILE A 98 10.02 -14.68 29.64
CA ILE A 98 10.32 -15.54 28.49
C ILE A 98 11.64 -15.08 27.88
N LYS A 99 12.54 -16.03 27.63
CA LYS A 99 13.82 -15.74 26.95
C LYS A 99 13.55 -15.12 25.57
N ARG A 100 14.16 -13.96 25.30
CA ARG A 100 14.02 -13.24 24.01
C ARG A 100 14.35 -14.12 22.80
N ARG A 101 15.32 -15.03 22.91
CA ARG A 101 15.65 -15.99 21.84
C ARG A 101 14.45 -16.86 21.44
N THR A 102 13.68 -17.33 22.42
CA THR A 102 12.46 -18.13 22.18
C THR A 102 11.40 -17.32 21.44
N VAL A 103 11.29 -16.04 21.78
CA VAL A 103 10.39 -15.10 21.14
C VAL A 103 10.80 -14.84 19.67
N VAL A 104 12.09 -14.60 19.42
CA VAL A 104 12.60 -14.41 18.05
C VAL A 104 12.45 -15.67 17.20
N ASN A 105 12.74 -16.84 17.75
CA ASN A 105 12.55 -18.11 17.05
C ASN A 105 11.08 -18.35 16.70
N TYR A 106 10.15 -17.98 17.59
CA TYR A 106 8.72 -18.04 17.28
C TYR A 106 8.34 -17.11 16.13
N VAL A 107 8.85 -15.86 16.11
CA VAL A 107 8.60 -14.91 15.02
C VAL A 107 9.12 -15.42 13.68
N LEU A 108 10.38 -15.89 13.65
CA LEU A 108 10.99 -16.41 12.42
C LEU A 108 10.33 -17.72 11.95
N GLY A 109 10.03 -18.64 12.87
CA GLY A 109 9.34 -19.89 12.54
C GLY A 109 7.93 -19.64 12.00
N LYS A 110 7.17 -18.73 12.61
CA LYS A 110 5.86 -18.31 12.11
C LYS A 110 5.94 -17.72 10.70
N SER A 111 7.00 -16.96 10.44
CA SER A 111 7.21 -16.35 9.13
C SER A 111 7.47 -17.38 8.03
N ALA A 112 8.20 -18.46 8.35
CA ALA A 112 8.44 -19.58 7.45
C ALA A 112 7.12 -20.32 7.10
N LEU A 113 6.14 -20.31 8.00
CA LEU A 113 4.81 -20.89 7.81
C LEU A 113 3.76 -19.87 7.30
N SER A 114 4.19 -18.77 6.72
CA SER A 114 3.27 -17.77 6.17
C SER A 114 2.61 -18.25 4.86
N PHE A 115 1.40 -17.77 4.58
CA PHE A 115 0.70 -18.04 3.31
C PHE A 115 1.55 -17.71 2.08
N PHE A 116 2.38 -16.66 2.15
CA PHE A 116 3.29 -16.28 1.07
C PHE A 116 4.35 -17.35 0.75
N ASN A 117 4.72 -18.23 1.66
CA ASN A 117 5.63 -19.34 1.36
C ASN A 117 4.91 -20.55 0.76
N PHE A 118 3.64 -20.73 1.08
CA PHE A 118 2.82 -21.79 0.49
C PHE A 118 2.30 -21.42 -0.90
N LEU A 119 2.02 -20.13 -1.15
CA LEU A 119 1.43 -19.67 -2.40
C LEU A 119 2.26 -20.10 -3.65
N PRO A 120 3.58 -19.89 -3.72
CA PRO A 120 4.40 -20.38 -4.84
C PRO A 120 4.34 -21.89 -5.05
N LEU A 121 4.17 -22.68 -3.98
CA LEU A 121 4.10 -24.15 -4.08
C LEU A 121 2.90 -24.61 -4.91
N PHE A 122 1.81 -23.85 -4.93
CA PHE A 122 0.67 -24.12 -5.80
C PHE A 122 0.99 -23.97 -7.29
N ALA A 123 2.08 -23.30 -7.68
CA ALA A 123 2.56 -23.29 -9.07
C ALA A 123 3.70 -24.31 -9.27
N ILE A 124 4.65 -24.36 -8.34
CA ILE A 124 5.87 -25.16 -8.42
C ILE A 124 5.55 -26.67 -8.41
N VAL A 125 4.65 -27.12 -7.53
CA VAL A 125 4.30 -28.55 -7.40
C VAL A 125 3.55 -29.05 -8.65
N PRO A 126 2.47 -28.41 -9.14
CA PRO A 126 1.82 -28.86 -10.37
C PRO A 126 2.75 -28.82 -11.58
N PHE A 127 3.59 -27.79 -11.71
CA PHE A 127 4.57 -27.73 -12.81
C PHE A 127 5.56 -28.89 -12.77
N SER A 128 6.04 -29.27 -11.58
CA SER A 128 6.91 -30.44 -11.41
C SER A 128 6.22 -31.74 -11.82
N ILE A 129 4.94 -31.90 -11.49
CA ILE A 129 4.14 -33.05 -11.95
C ILE A 129 4.03 -33.04 -13.48
N VAL A 130 3.76 -31.88 -14.08
CA VAL A 130 3.70 -31.74 -15.55
C VAL A 130 5.03 -32.14 -16.19
N LEU A 131 6.17 -31.68 -15.67
CA LEU A 131 7.49 -32.08 -16.18
C LEU A 131 7.69 -33.61 -16.13
N ILE A 132 7.34 -34.26 -15.01
CA ILE A 132 7.44 -35.72 -14.88
C ILE A 132 6.56 -36.42 -15.92
N THR A 133 5.32 -35.94 -16.15
CA THR A 133 4.43 -36.49 -17.18
C THR A 133 4.88 -36.20 -18.63
N LYS A 134 5.91 -35.37 -18.81
CA LYS A 134 6.52 -35.05 -20.11
C LYS A 134 7.93 -35.64 -20.23
N ASP A 135 8.18 -36.73 -19.51
CA ASP A 135 9.39 -37.56 -19.59
C ASP A 135 10.68 -36.85 -19.16
N TYR A 136 10.59 -35.81 -18.33
CA TYR A 136 11.77 -35.24 -17.66
C TYR A 136 12.25 -36.16 -16.55
N ASP A 137 13.57 -36.22 -16.37
CA ASP A 137 14.20 -37.01 -15.31
C ASP A 137 13.66 -36.64 -13.92
N VAL A 138 13.15 -37.64 -13.20
CA VAL A 138 12.46 -37.46 -11.91
C VAL A 138 13.41 -36.88 -10.86
N THR A 139 14.67 -37.29 -10.85
CA THR A 139 15.66 -36.78 -9.90
C THR A 139 15.95 -35.31 -10.14
N ARG A 140 16.11 -34.88 -11.40
CA ARG A 140 16.27 -33.47 -11.77
C ARG A 140 15.06 -32.64 -11.33
N VAL A 141 13.84 -33.13 -11.57
CA VAL A 141 12.61 -32.42 -11.20
C VAL A 141 12.44 -32.30 -9.68
N ILE A 142 12.68 -33.37 -8.91
CA ILE A 142 12.61 -33.32 -7.44
C ILE A 142 13.70 -32.38 -6.88
N THR A 143 14.90 -32.42 -7.45
CA THR A 143 15.98 -31.50 -7.06
C THR A 143 15.61 -30.05 -7.35
N TRP A 144 14.97 -29.78 -8.49
CA TRP A 144 14.43 -28.46 -8.83
C TRP A 144 13.33 -28.01 -7.85
N LEU A 145 12.38 -28.90 -7.51
CA LEU A 145 11.32 -28.64 -6.52
C LEU A 145 11.90 -28.21 -5.17
N LEU A 146 12.91 -28.95 -4.68
CA LEU A 146 13.60 -28.63 -3.43
C LEU A 146 14.36 -27.31 -3.49
N ALA A 147 15.06 -27.04 -4.59
CA ALA A 147 15.75 -25.78 -4.82
C ALA A 147 14.76 -24.59 -4.79
N MET A 148 13.61 -24.73 -5.45
CA MET A 148 12.56 -23.71 -5.46
C MET A 148 11.95 -23.47 -4.07
N LEU A 149 11.77 -24.51 -3.27
CA LEU A 149 11.34 -24.38 -1.87
C LEU A 149 12.36 -23.62 -1.03
N LEU A 150 13.65 -23.96 -1.15
CA LEU A 150 14.74 -23.27 -0.45
C LEU A 150 14.82 -21.80 -0.86
N LEU A 151 14.73 -21.50 -2.16
CA LEU A 151 14.76 -20.14 -2.68
C LEU A 151 13.56 -19.31 -2.20
N THR A 152 12.37 -19.91 -2.11
CA THR A 152 11.19 -19.24 -1.54
C THR A 152 11.44 -18.82 -0.08
N LEU A 153 12.05 -19.70 0.72
CA LEU A 153 12.39 -19.39 2.11
C LEU A 153 13.54 -18.39 2.23
N ILE A 154 14.54 -18.46 1.35
CA ILE A 154 15.61 -17.46 1.22
C ILE A 154 14.99 -16.09 0.96
N ASN A 155 14.06 -15.99 0.01
CA ASN A 155 13.39 -14.74 -0.34
C ASN A 155 12.58 -14.17 0.84
N ASN A 156 11.90 -15.03 1.58
CA ASN A 156 11.19 -14.66 2.81
C ASN A 156 12.12 -14.06 3.88
N PHE A 157 13.26 -14.68 4.15
CA PHE A 157 14.20 -14.16 5.14
C PHE A 157 14.97 -12.93 4.65
N LEU A 158 15.27 -12.84 3.35
CA LEU A 158 15.84 -11.66 2.74
C LEU A 158 14.89 -10.46 2.88
N ASN A 159 13.60 -10.67 2.59
CA ASN A 159 12.56 -9.64 2.78
C ASN A 159 12.59 -9.06 4.20
N PHE A 160 12.67 -9.90 5.24
CA PHE A 160 12.70 -9.42 6.62
C PHE A 160 13.97 -8.68 7.02
N ILE A 161 15.10 -9.00 6.40
CA ILE A 161 16.34 -8.23 6.59
C ILE A 161 16.14 -6.83 6.01
N ILE A 162 15.65 -6.75 4.78
CA ILE A 162 15.41 -5.47 4.09
C ILE A 162 14.39 -4.65 4.89
N GLU A 163 13.27 -5.24 5.31
CA GLU A 163 12.26 -4.58 6.13
C GLU A 163 12.82 -4.16 7.49
N SER A 164 13.65 -4.98 8.13
CA SER A 164 14.26 -4.64 9.41
C SER A 164 15.21 -3.46 9.29
N PHE A 165 16.06 -3.38 8.27
CA PHE A 165 16.92 -2.20 8.07
C PHE A 165 16.11 -0.96 7.69
N SER A 166 15.06 -1.18 6.91
CA SER A 166 14.26 -0.09 6.40
C SER A 166 13.30 0.45 7.47
N ALA A 167 12.86 -0.35 8.45
CA ALA A 167 11.83 -0.08 9.51
C ALA A 167 11.96 1.22 10.33
N ASP A 168 13.16 1.79 10.42
CA ASP A 168 13.38 3.01 11.21
C ASP A 168 13.30 4.28 10.34
N THR A 169 13.46 4.16 9.03
CA THR A 169 13.48 5.30 8.09
C THR A 169 12.09 5.77 7.67
N GLU A 170 11.92 6.99 7.17
CA GLU A 170 10.62 7.43 6.66
C GLU A 170 10.29 6.80 5.29
N PHE A 171 11.33 6.53 4.48
CA PHE A 171 11.25 6.02 3.11
C PHE A 171 11.68 4.56 2.99
N SER A 172 11.15 3.69 3.85
CA SER A 172 11.59 2.29 3.89
C SER A 172 11.36 1.50 2.62
N PHE A 173 10.37 1.90 1.82
CA PHE A 173 10.08 1.26 0.55
C PHE A 173 11.09 1.64 -0.54
N LEU A 174 11.81 2.74 -0.37
CA LEU A 174 12.71 3.28 -1.39
C LEU A 174 13.94 2.38 -1.59
N PRO A 175 14.60 1.85 -0.54
CA PRO A 175 15.66 0.86 -0.68
C PRO A 175 15.24 -0.38 -1.49
N ILE A 176 14.05 -0.96 -1.24
CA ILE A 176 13.63 -2.14 -2.01
C ILE A 176 13.28 -1.80 -3.46
N ILE A 177 12.65 -0.64 -3.71
CA ILE A 177 12.33 -0.20 -5.07
C ILE A 177 13.61 0.10 -5.84
N LEU A 178 14.57 0.80 -5.23
CA LEU A 178 15.86 1.07 -5.84
C LEU A 178 16.64 -0.23 -6.08
N PHE A 179 16.68 -1.13 -5.10
CA PHE A 179 17.35 -2.42 -5.25
C PHE A 179 16.75 -3.24 -6.37
N ALA A 180 15.42 -3.42 -6.37
CA ALA A 180 14.74 -4.20 -7.39
C ALA A 180 14.79 -3.53 -8.77
N GLY A 181 14.59 -2.21 -8.83
CA GLY A 181 14.68 -1.42 -10.04
C GLY A 181 16.08 -1.39 -10.63
N ALA A 182 17.12 -1.33 -9.80
CA ALA A 182 18.51 -1.42 -10.26
C ALA A 182 18.83 -2.80 -10.84
N LEU A 183 18.46 -3.89 -10.15
CA LEU A 183 18.64 -5.25 -10.67
C LEU A 183 17.88 -5.46 -11.99
N PHE A 184 16.63 -5.01 -12.06
CA PHE A 184 15.84 -5.06 -13.28
C PHE A 184 16.47 -4.23 -14.41
N GLY A 185 16.90 -3.01 -14.11
CA GLY A 185 17.55 -2.12 -15.08
C GLY A 185 18.86 -2.69 -15.63
N LEU A 186 19.73 -3.19 -14.74
CA LEU A 186 20.98 -3.86 -15.13
C LEU A 186 20.73 -5.06 -16.05
N ASN A 187 19.69 -5.84 -15.78
CA ASN A 187 19.27 -6.95 -16.64
C ASN A 187 18.67 -6.45 -17.96
N HIS A 188 17.77 -5.46 -17.92
CA HIS A 188 17.06 -4.94 -19.08
C HIS A 188 18.00 -4.28 -20.10
N PHE A 189 19.00 -3.53 -19.62
CA PHE A 189 20.03 -2.92 -20.46
C PHE A 189 21.18 -3.88 -20.79
N ASN A 190 21.06 -5.17 -20.45
CA ASN A 190 22.06 -6.21 -20.67
C ASN A 190 23.46 -5.88 -20.12
N ILE A 191 23.54 -5.05 -19.08
CA ILE A 191 24.81 -4.75 -18.39
C ILE A 191 25.26 -5.98 -17.59
N VAL A 192 24.31 -6.64 -16.93
CA VAL A 192 24.50 -7.94 -16.27
C VAL A 192 23.25 -8.78 -16.51
N ASN A 193 23.39 -9.94 -17.15
CA ASN A 193 22.27 -10.85 -17.42
C ASN A 193 21.99 -11.75 -16.22
N PHE A 194 21.26 -11.21 -15.23
CA PHE A 194 20.88 -11.93 -14.03
C PHE A 194 19.91 -13.09 -14.30
N ALA A 195 19.08 -12.98 -15.34
CA ALA A 195 18.18 -14.05 -15.75
C ALA A 195 18.96 -15.30 -16.17
N ASP A 196 19.98 -15.15 -17.01
CA ASP A 196 20.81 -16.27 -17.47
C ASP A 196 21.73 -16.80 -16.35
N LEU A 197 22.26 -15.92 -15.49
CA LEU A 197 23.05 -16.34 -14.33
C LEU A 197 22.22 -17.22 -13.39
N LEU A 198 21.00 -16.80 -13.06
CA LEU A 198 20.13 -17.58 -12.19
C LEU A 198 19.67 -18.88 -12.87
N SER A 199 19.36 -18.83 -14.17
CA SER A 199 18.99 -20.01 -14.95
C SER A 199 20.12 -21.05 -14.93
N SER A 200 21.35 -20.61 -15.21
CA SER A 200 22.55 -21.46 -15.20
C SER A 200 22.81 -22.06 -13.82
N ALA A 201 22.66 -21.27 -12.75
CA ALA A 201 22.81 -21.76 -11.39
C ALA A 201 21.75 -22.82 -11.04
N MET A 202 20.50 -22.61 -11.43
CA MET A 202 19.42 -23.57 -11.22
C MET A 202 19.65 -24.86 -12.00
N LEU A 203 20.05 -24.77 -13.27
CA LEU A 203 20.39 -25.95 -14.08
C LEU A 203 21.56 -26.73 -13.47
N ALA A 204 22.60 -26.03 -12.98
CA ALA A 204 23.71 -26.66 -12.29
C ALA A 204 23.25 -27.42 -11.03
N ILE A 205 22.35 -26.84 -10.23
CA ILE A 205 21.76 -27.50 -9.06
C ILE A 205 20.96 -28.74 -9.47
N THR A 206 20.17 -28.66 -10.53
CA THR A 206 19.35 -29.79 -10.97
C THR A 206 20.17 -30.93 -11.55
N ASN A 207 21.31 -30.61 -12.17
CA ASN A 207 22.25 -31.61 -12.68
C ASN A 207 23.11 -32.22 -11.56
N ASN A 208 23.38 -31.48 -10.48
CA ASN A 208 24.13 -31.97 -9.33
C ASN A 208 23.45 -31.57 -8.01
N PRO A 209 22.67 -32.50 -7.39
CA PRO A 209 21.92 -32.23 -6.16
C PRO A 209 22.77 -31.78 -4.97
N LEU A 210 24.08 -32.01 -4.96
CA LEU A 210 24.97 -31.53 -3.89
C LEU A 210 24.94 -30.01 -3.76
N TYR A 211 24.68 -29.27 -4.83
CA TYR A 211 24.57 -27.82 -4.78
C TYR A 211 23.33 -27.32 -4.02
N LEU A 212 22.36 -28.19 -3.67
CA LEU A 212 21.31 -27.85 -2.71
C LEU A 212 21.88 -27.46 -1.33
N LEU A 213 23.05 -28.01 -0.95
CA LEU A 213 23.73 -27.64 0.29
C LEU A 213 24.15 -26.16 0.30
N VAL A 214 24.46 -25.59 -0.87
CA VAL A 214 24.79 -24.17 -1.00
C VAL A 214 23.56 -23.31 -0.71
N LEU A 215 22.41 -23.64 -1.29
CA LEU A 215 21.15 -22.96 -0.98
C LEU A 215 20.77 -23.11 0.50
N LEU A 216 20.95 -24.29 1.07
CA LEU A 216 20.72 -24.53 2.49
C LEU A 216 21.64 -23.69 3.38
N ALA A 217 22.92 -23.57 3.03
CA ALA A 217 23.88 -22.73 3.75
C ALA A 217 23.49 -21.25 3.70
N ILE A 218 23.06 -20.74 2.53
CA ILE A 218 22.54 -19.37 2.37
C ILE A 218 21.32 -19.17 3.26
N LEU A 219 20.36 -20.10 3.24
CA LEU A 219 19.16 -20.04 4.06
C LEU A 219 19.48 -19.97 5.55
N ILE A 220 20.39 -20.81 6.04
CA ILE A 220 20.84 -20.82 7.43
C ILE A 220 21.53 -19.49 7.77
N GLY A 221 22.38 -18.98 6.89
CA GLY A 221 23.05 -17.69 7.05
C GLY A 221 22.05 -16.54 7.22
N LEU A 222 21.04 -16.47 6.37
CA LEU A 222 19.98 -15.47 6.45
C LEU A 222 19.13 -15.61 7.71
N PHE A 223 18.82 -16.85 8.13
CA PHE A 223 18.11 -17.11 9.39
C PHE A 223 18.90 -16.60 10.60
N VAL A 224 20.19 -16.94 10.69
CA VAL A 224 21.07 -16.51 11.78
C VAL A 224 21.22 -14.99 11.80
N PHE A 225 21.35 -14.36 10.62
CA PHE A 225 21.46 -12.91 10.51
C PHE A 225 20.17 -12.20 10.95
N ASN A 226 19.00 -12.67 10.50
CA ASN A 226 17.70 -12.20 10.97
C ASN A 226 17.57 -12.31 12.49
N HIS A 227 17.94 -13.46 13.04
CA HIS A 227 17.87 -13.70 14.49
C HIS A 227 18.73 -12.70 15.27
N LYS A 228 19.95 -12.39 14.79
CA LYS A 228 20.82 -11.35 15.39
C LYS A 228 20.18 -9.96 15.33
N ILE A 229 19.61 -9.57 14.19
CA ILE A 229 18.96 -8.27 14.01
C ILE A 229 17.76 -8.12 14.96
N LEU A 230 16.87 -9.12 14.99
CA LEU A 230 15.65 -9.08 15.78
C LEU A 230 15.94 -9.03 17.29
N ILE A 231 16.94 -9.78 17.77
CA ILE A 231 17.36 -9.69 19.18
C ILE A 231 17.76 -8.26 19.54
N LYS A 232 18.56 -7.60 18.70
CA LYS A 232 18.98 -6.20 18.91
C LYS A 232 17.81 -5.21 18.89
N LYS A 233 16.77 -5.47 18.11
CA LYS A 233 15.60 -4.58 18.02
C LYS A 233 14.57 -4.78 19.14
N LEU A 234 14.51 -5.95 19.78
CA LEU A 234 13.56 -6.24 20.86
C LEU A 234 13.96 -5.70 22.25
N TYR A 235 14.98 -4.83 22.33
CA TYR A 235 15.29 -4.11 23.57
C TYR A 235 14.28 -2.97 23.78
N LEU A 236 13.58 -2.98 24.93
CA LEU A 236 12.65 -1.91 25.34
C LEU A 236 13.29 -0.52 25.26
N ASP A 237 14.60 -0.43 25.54
CA ASP A 237 15.37 0.81 25.52
C ASP A 237 15.46 1.47 24.14
N ASN A 238 15.37 0.71 23.04
CA ASN A 238 15.31 1.31 21.69
C ASN A 238 13.99 2.05 21.44
N SER A 239 12.91 1.70 22.16
CA SER A 239 11.64 2.43 22.10
C SER A 239 11.56 3.61 23.07
N LEU A 240 12.40 3.61 24.11
CA LEU A 240 12.50 4.68 25.12
C LEU A 240 13.53 5.75 24.76
N LYS A 241 14.46 5.49 23.83
CA LYS A 241 15.30 6.52 23.20
C LYS A 241 14.42 7.42 22.33
N THR A 242 13.72 8.34 22.98
CA THR A 242 13.18 9.54 22.34
C THR A 242 14.38 10.27 21.77
N LYS A 243 14.65 10.11 20.46
CA LYS A 243 15.54 11.03 19.75
C LYS A 243 14.86 12.39 19.87
N ILE A 244 15.32 13.20 20.81
CA ILE A 244 14.97 14.61 20.91
C ILE A 244 15.64 15.26 19.69
N LYS A 245 14.95 15.20 18.56
CA LYS A 245 15.32 16.00 17.39
C LYS A 245 14.76 17.38 17.68
N GLU A 246 15.62 18.39 17.81
CA GLU A 246 15.19 19.78 17.87
C GLU A 246 14.27 20.04 16.67
N VAL A 247 13.00 20.30 16.96
CA VAL A 247 12.02 20.65 15.94
C VAL A 247 12.24 22.12 15.67
N THR A 248 12.90 22.44 14.56
CA THR A 248 12.89 23.80 14.01
C THR A 248 11.43 24.20 13.81
N THR A 249 10.92 25.09 14.64
CA THR A 249 9.58 25.64 14.49
C THR A 249 9.58 26.52 13.25
N SER A 250 9.03 26.04 12.16
CA SER A 250 8.72 26.89 11.01
C SER A 250 7.66 27.90 11.45
N ASP A 251 7.95 29.19 11.26
CA ASP A 251 6.95 30.24 11.47
C ASP A 251 5.89 30.11 10.37
N LEU A 252 4.73 29.57 10.74
CA LEU A 252 3.56 29.44 9.87
C LEU A 252 2.74 30.76 9.82
N GLY A 253 3.39 31.91 9.99
CA GLY A 253 2.76 33.23 10.01
C GLY A 253 1.89 33.53 8.78
N TRP A 254 2.20 32.95 7.62
CA TRP A 254 1.41 33.09 6.40
C TRP A 254 -0.04 32.57 6.56
N THR A 255 -0.28 31.60 7.44
CA THR A 255 -1.63 31.05 7.64
C THR A 255 -2.56 32.02 8.37
N LYS A 256 -2.03 33.08 9.00
CA LYS A 256 -2.85 34.13 9.64
C LYS A 256 -3.80 34.80 8.65
N ARG A 257 -3.48 34.77 7.35
CA ARG A 257 -4.34 35.26 6.26
C ARG A 257 -5.69 34.54 6.16
N PHE A 258 -5.82 33.35 6.76
CA PHE A 258 -7.08 32.59 6.79
C PHE A 258 -7.98 32.92 8.00
N GLY A 259 -7.61 33.89 8.84
CA GLY A 259 -8.45 34.38 9.94
C GLY A 259 -8.75 33.31 10.99
N GLU A 260 -10.01 33.16 11.37
CA GLU A 260 -10.46 32.29 12.47
C GLU A 260 -10.11 30.79 12.29
N VAL A 261 -9.86 30.33 11.07
CA VAL A 261 -9.47 28.93 10.82
C VAL A 261 -7.96 28.69 10.90
N ALA A 262 -7.15 29.75 10.97
CA ALA A 262 -5.70 29.68 10.97
C ALA A 262 -5.12 28.75 12.06
N PRO A 263 -5.62 28.74 13.32
CA PRO A 263 -5.09 27.85 14.35
C PRO A 263 -5.23 26.36 14.00
N PHE A 264 -6.37 25.97 13.42
CA PHE A 264 -6.61 24.59 12.97
C PHE A 264 -5.71 24.23 11.78
N MET A 265 -5.53 25.15 10.84
CA MET A 265 -4.66 24.94 9.68
C MET A 265 -3.19 24.79 10.09
N GLN A 266 -2.72 25.60 11.05
CA GLN A 266 -1.37 25.44 11.61
C GLN A 266 -1.21 24.10 12.30
N LEU A 267 -2.23 23.67 13.04
CA LEU A 267 -2.23 22.38 13.71
C LEU A 267 -2.17 21.22 12.69
N ASP A 268 -2.91 21.32 11.58
CA ASP A 268 -2.85 20.36 10.47
C ASP A 268 -1.48 20.32 9.79
N LEU A 269 -0.90 21.48 9.47
CA LEU A 269 0.43 21.57 8.87
C LEU A 269 1.51 21.03 9.81
N LYS A 270 1.42 21.35 11.11
CA LYS A 270 2.31 20.78 12.14
C LYS A 270 2.11 19.27 12.26
N LEU A 271 0.88 18.77 12.17
CA LEU A 271 0.60 17.34 12.18
C LEU A 271 1.24 16.66 10.96
N ILE A 272 1.11 17.27 9.78
CA ILE A 272 1.74 16.80 8.54
C ILE A 272 3.25 16.76 8.68
N TRP A 273 3.85 17.84 9.17
CA TRP A 273 5.30 17.97 9.24
C TRP A 273 5.94 17.19 10.38
N ARG A 274 5.30 17.06 11.54
CA ARG A 274 5.91 16.44 12.74
C ARG A 274 5.84 14.91 12.73
N ASN A 275 4.82 14.34 12.13
CA ASN A 275 4.51 12.91 12.26
C ASN A 275 4.96 12.11 11.03
N LYS A 276 5.47 10.89 11.26
CA LYS A 276 5.98 10.01 10.21
C LYS A 276 4.89 9.62 9.20
N ARG A 277 3.68 9.31 9.67
CA ARG A 277 2.58 8.87 8.81
C ARG A 277 2.12 9.96 7.84
N PRO A 278 1.68 11.14 8.30
CA PRO A 278 1.23 12.20 7.42
C PRO A 278 2.33 12.73 6.49
N ARG A 279 3.58 12.84 6.97
CA ARG A 279 4.71 13.28 6.15
C ARG A 279 5.01 12.29 5.01
N SER A 280 4.96 10.99 5.28
CA SER A 280 5.07 9.97 4.24
C SER A 280 3.91 10.00 3.22
N ALA A 281 2.72 10.50 3.61
CA ALA A 281 1.60 10.68 2.68
C ALA A 281 1.85 11.83 1.67
N VAL A 282 2.71 12.81 2.00
CA VAL A 282 3.12 13.86 1.05
C VAL A 282 3.92 13.27 -0.12
N PHE A 283 4.71 12.22 0.11
CA PHE A 283 5.43 11.53 -0.98
C PHE A 283 4.50 10.77 -1.93
N ILE A 284 3.37 10.27 -1.42
CA ILE A 284 2.33 9.69 -2.27
C ILE A 284 1.80 10.75 -3.25
N LEU A 285 1.82 12.04 -2.90
CA LEU A 285 1.44 13.11 -3.82
C LEU A 285 2.43 13.26 -4.96
N VAL A 286 3.74 13.13 -4.68
CA VAL A 286 4.77 13.20 -5.73
C VAL A 286 4.63 12.02 -6.69
N ILE A 287 4.48 10.79 -6.16
CA ILE A 287 4.25 9.60 -6.98
C ILE A 287 2.92 9.74 -7.76
N GLY A 288 1.86 10.20 -7.10
CA GLY A 288 0.57 10.44 -7.72
C GLY A 288 0.59 11.54 -8.77
N LEU A 289 1.43 12.57 -8.60
CA LEU A 289 1.66 13.59 -9.61
C LEU A 289 2.31 12.98 -10.84
N LEU A 290 3.30 12.12 -10.68
CA LEU A 290 4.01 11.43 -11.78
C LEU A 290 3.19 10.30 -12.42
N TYR A 291 2.07 9.91 -11.82
CA TYR A 291 1.26 8.78 -12.27
C TYR A 291 0.76 8.94 -13.71
N GLY A 292 0.45 10.17 -14.14
CA GLY A 292 0.07 10.45 -15.53
C GLY A 292 1.15 10.10 -16.56
N LEU A 293 2.44 10.16 -16.20
CA LEU A 293 3.57 9.81 -17.08
C LEU A 293 3.61 8.31 -17.43
N PHE A 294 2.95 7.46 -16.65
CA PHE A 294 2.82 6.05 -17.04
C PHE A 294 1.88 5.86 -18.23
N PHE A 295 0.86 6.72 -18.36
CA PHE A 295 -0.21 6.56 -19.35
C PHE A 295 -0.02 7.43 -20.59
N TYR A 296 0.23 8.74 -20.42
CA TYR A 296 0.22 9.69 -21.55
C TYR A 296 1.26 9.42 -22.65
N PRO A 297 2.45 8.88 -22.37
CA PRO A 297 3.39 8.50 -23.42
C PRO A 297 2.90 7.34 -24.29
N GLN A 298 2.07 6.45 -23.76
CA GLN A 298 1.64 5.24 -24.45
C GLN A 298 0.51 5.55 -25.45
N PRO A 299 0.65 5.18 -26.73
CA PRO A 299 -0.38 5.43 -27.75
C PRO A 299 -1.75 4.85 -27.38
N MET A 300 -1.77 3.64 -26.80
CA MET A 300 -2.99 2.94 -26.38
C MET A 300 -3.89 3.78 -25.46
N TYR A 301 -3.31 4.56 -24.55
CA TYR A 301 -4.08 5.37 -23.58
C TYR A 301 -4.35 6.78 -24.08
N ARG A 302 -3.55 7.27 -25.03
CA ARG A 302 -3.72 8.61 -25.62
C ARG A 302 -5.05 8.72 -26.37
N ASP A 303 -5.49 7.65 -27.01
CA ASP A 303 -6.73 7.66 -27.79
C ASP A 303 -7.97 7.29 -26.98
N MET A 304 -7.83 7.05 -25.67
CA MET A 304 -8.94 6.74 -24.76
C MET A 304 -9.37 7.99 -23.98
N PRO A 305 -10.45 8.70 -24.38
CA PRO A 305 -10.78 9.98 -23.75
C PRO A 305 -11.04 9.84 -22.24
N ILE A 306 -11.61 8.71 -21.82
CA ILE A 306 -11.89 8.38 -20.42
C ILE A 306 -10.64 8.47 -19.52
N MET A 307 -9.45 8.20 -20.07
CA MET A 307 -8.19 8.30 -19.34
C MET A 307 -7.84 9.73 -18.96
N TYR A 308 -8.25 10.73 -19.76
CA TYR A 308 -8.06 12.14 -19.42
C TYR A 308 -8.85 12.53 -18.15
N GLY A 309 -10.10 12.09 -18.06
CA GLY A 309 -10.93 12.29 -16.88
C GLY A 309 -10.38 11.56 -15.65
N PHE A 310 -10.01 10.28 -15.81
CA PHE A 310 -9.45 9.47 -14.73
C PHE A 310 -8.17 10.08 -14.14
N ILE A 311 -7.18 10.36 -15.00
CA ILE A 311 -5.90 10.91 -14.57
C ILE A 311 -6.09 12.32 -14.01
N GLY A 312 -6.92 13.15 -14.64
CA GLY A 312 -7.23 14.49 -14.14
C GLY A 312 -7.82 14.46 -12.72
N VAL A 313 -8.83 13.63 -12.47
CA VAL A 313 -9.46 13.49 -11.15
C VAL A 313 -8.47 12.96 -10.13
N PHE A 314 -7.69 11.94 -10.50
CA PHE A 314 -6.72 11.32 -9.61
C PHE A 314 -5.56 12.26 -9.27
N VAL A 315 -4.88 12.84 -10.27
CA VAL A 315 -3.70 13.68 -10.08
C VAL A 315 -4.05 14.95 -9.29
N THR A 316 -5.13 15.64 -9.68
CA THR A 316 -5.53 16.87 -8.97
C THR A 316 -6.14 16.58 -7.60
N GLY A 317 -6.73 15.39 -7.42
CA GLY A 317 -7.39 14.96 -6.18
C GLY A 317 -6.54 14.07 -5.27
N ILE A 318 -5.27 13.79 -5.58
CA ILE A 318 -4.50 12.75 -4.89
C ILE A 318 -4.36 13.02 -3.39
N PHE A 319 -4.15 14.28 -2.99
CA PHE A 319 -4.09 14.67 -1.58
C PHE A 319 -5.44 14.48 -0.91
N LEU A 320 -6.50 14.93 -1.57
CA LEU A 320 -7.87 14.82 -1.10
C LEU A 320 -8.24 13.35 -0.87
N ILE A 321 -7.96 12.46 -1.82
CA ILE A 321 -8.24 11.02 -1.72
C ILE A 321 -7.41 10.36 -0.61
N ASN A 322 -6.10 10.67 -0.51
CA ASN A 322 -5.23 9.98 0.45
C ASN A 322 -5.33 10.53 1.87
N PHE A 323 -5.31 11.86 2.04
CA PHE A 323 -5.33 12.52 3.34
C PHE A 323 -6.77 12.77 3.81
N GLY A 324 -7.64 13.27 2.92
CA GLY A 324 -9.00 13.70 3.26
C GLY A 324 -9.89 12.57 3.79
N GLN A 325 -9.80 11.37 3.21
CA GLN A 325 -10.59 10.20 3.63
C GLN A 325 -10.43 9.80 5.12
N PHE A 326 -9.34 10.24 5.74
CA PHE A 326 -9.00 9.94 7.13
C PHE A 326 -9.27 11.12 8.08
N ILE A 327 -9.91 12.20 7.64
CA ILE A 327 -10.38 13.25 8.54
C ILE A 327 -11.67 12.77 9.22
N PRO A 328 -11.85 12.90 10.55
CA PRO A 328 -10.97 13.51 11.56
C PRO A 328 -10.04 12.50 12.27
N ALA A 329 -9.90 11.27 11.76
CA ALA A 329 -9.07 10.23 12.37
C ALA A 329 -7.59 10.61 12.53
N TRP A 330 -7.05 11.49 11.69
CA TRP A 330 -5.73 12.11 11.91
C TRP A 330 -5.61 12.80 13.28
N ASP A 331 -6.69 13.39 13.76
CA ASP A 331 -6.73 14.15 15.00
C ASP A 331 -7.12 13.28 16.20
N SER A 332 -7.32 11.98 15.99
CA SER A 332 -7.87 11.04 16.98
C SER A 332 -7.16 11.07 18.34
N GLY A 333 -5.84 11.29 18.37
CA GLY A 333 -5.06 11.35 19.61
C GLY A 333 -5.40 12.51 20.56
N TYR A 334 -5.92 13.62 20.03
CA TYR A 334 -6.30 14.80 20.80
C TYR A 334 -7.73 15.29 20.50
N TYR A 335 -8.49 14.48 19.75
CA TYR A 335 -9.85 14.80 19.34
C TYR A 335 -10.78 15.07 20.54
N LYS A 336 -10.66 14.29 21.63
CA LYS A 336 -11.43 14.52 22.87
C LYS A 336 -11.20 15.93 23.44
N MET A 337 -9.94 16.38 23.45
CA MET A 337 -9.58 17.71 23.94
C MET A 337 -10.17 18.80 23.04
N LEU A 338 -10.03 18.66 21.71
CA LEU A 338 -10.64 19.59 20.75
C LEU A 338 -12.16 19.71 20.96
N MET A 339 -12.81 18.58 21.16
CA MET A 339 -14.26 18.49 21.31
C MET A 339 -14.79 19.00 22.66
N SER A 340 -13.91 19.23 23.65
CA SER A 340 -14.25 19.83 24.93
C SER A 340 -13.95 21.33 25.00
N GLN A 341 -13.22 21.90 24.04
CA GLN A 341 -12.97 23.34 23.99
C GLN A 341 -14.22 24.10 23.52
N ASN A 342 -14.30 25.37 23.90
CA ASN A 342 -15.33 26.29 23.41
C ASN A 342 -15.01 26.78 21.98
N ILE A 343 -14.97 25.85 21.02
CA ILE A 343 -14.73 26.13 19.60
C ILE A 343 -15.94 25.75 18.77
N LYS A 344 -16.23 26.53 17.72
CA LYS A 344 -17.30 26.17 16.78
C LYS A 344 -16.82 25.04 15.89
N TYR A 345 -17.56 23.92 15.88
CA TYR A 345 -17.24 22.77 15.02
C TYR A 345 -17.16 23.16 13.53
N GLU A 346 -17.99 24.13 13.12
CA GLU A 346 -17.96 24.70 11.77
C GLU A 346 -16.58 25.28 11.39
N GLN A 347 -15.89 25.97 12.31
CA GLN A 347 -14.55 26.53 12.07
C GLN A 347 -13.52 25.43 11.85
N TYR A 348 -13.59 24.35 12.64
CA TYR A 348 -12.75 23.16 12.46
C TYR A 348 -12.97 22.55 11.06
N LEU A 349 -14.21 22.33 10.65
CA LEU A 349 -14.53 21.76 9.33
C LEU A 349 -14.15 22.69 8.18
N LYS A 350 -14.33 24.01 8.33
CA LYS A 350 -13.93 25.00 7.35
C LYS A 350 -12.41 25.00 7.13
N SER A 351 -11.62 24.79 8.19
CA SER A 351 -10.17 24.58 8.08
C SER A 351 -9.85 23.37 7.21
N LYS A 352 -10.50 22.23 7.47
CA LYS A 352 -10.28 21.00 6.69
C LYS A 352 -10.66 21.17 5.22
N TYR A 353 -11.82 21.79 4.94
CA TYR A 353 -12.23 22.13 3.58
C TYR A 353 -11.18 22.99 2.87
N THR A 354 -10.71 24.04 3.54
CA THR A 354 -9.74 24.98 2.98
C THR A 354 -8.41 24.28 2.65
N LEU A 355 -7.91 23.44 3.55
CA LEU A 355 -6.70 22.64 3.32
C LEU A 355 -6.84 21.75 2.08
N MET A 356 -7.97 21.06 1.94
CA MET A 356 -8.24 20.18 0.80
C MET A 356 -8.38 20.97 -0.51
N MET A 357 -9.13 22.07 -0.51
CA MET A 357 -9.29 22.93 -1.68
C MET A 357 -7.94 23.49 -2.16
N LEU A 358 -7.11 24.02 -1.24
CA LEU A 358 -5.76 24.51 -1.57
C LEU A 358 -4.89 23.40 -2.14
N SER A 359 -4.96 22.19 -1.59
CA SER A 359 -4.20 21.06 -2.12
C SER A 359 -4.57 20.74 -3.57
N VAL A 360 -5.86 20.79 -3.93
CA VAL A 360 -6.31 20.53 -5.31
C VAL A 360 -5.80 21.60 -6.26
N ILE A 361 -5.82 22.88 -5.84
CA ILE A 361 -5.27 23.99 -6.64
C ILE A 361 -3.77 23.78 -6.87
N ILE A 362 -3.01 23.48 -5.82
CA ILE A 362 -1.56 23.23 -5.93
C ILE A 362 -1.30 22.05 -6.86
N MET A 363 -2.01 20.93 -6.70
CA MET A 363 -1.84 19.75 -7.54
C MET A 363 -2.22 20.02 -9.00
N PHE A 364 -3.25 20.84 -9.26
CA PHE A 364 -3.58 21.29 -10.62
C PHE A 364 -2.43 22.08 -11.24
N VAL A 365 -1.90 23.08 -10.53
CA VAL A 365 -0.77 23.89 -11.01
C VAL A 365 0.46 23.03 -11.29
N LEU A 366 0.79 22.11 -10.38
CA LEU A 366 1.91 21.16 -10.57
C LEU A 366 1.67 20.19 -11.73
N SER A 367 0.42 19.95 -12.12
CA SER A 367 0.07 19.09 -13.25
C SER A 367 0.07 19.80 -14.60
N ILE A 368 0.23 21.13 -14.65
CA ILE A 368 0.28 21.90 -15.92
C ILE A 368 1.32 21.37 -16.92
N PRO A 369 2.54 20.92 -16.51
CA PRO A 369 3.52 20.37 -17.45
C PRO A 369 3.02 19.21 -18.32
N TYR A 370 1.95 18.51 -17.91
CA TYR A 370 1.31 17.49 -18.75
C TYR A 370 0.73 18.03 -20.05
N VAL A 371 0.56 19.36 -20.20
CA VAL A 371 0.18 19.99 -21.46
C VAL A 371 1.12 19.64 -22.62
N TYR A 372 2.38 19.26 -22.31
CA TYR A 372 3.34 18.73 -23.29
C TYR A 372 2.77 17.56 -24.11
N PHE A 373 1.94 16.71 -23.51
CA PHE A 373 1.32 15.57 -24.18
C PHE A 373 0.00 15.93 -24.92
N GLY A 374 -0.46 17.18 -24.79
CA GLY A 374 -1.62 17.71 -25.51
C GLY A 374 -2.50 18.64 -24.67
N TRP A 375 -3.05 19.67 -25.31
CA TRP A 375 -3.90 20.68 -24.65
C TRP A 375 -5.16 20.08 -23.99
N LYS A 376 -5.74 19.03 -24.56
CA LYS A 376 -6.91 18.32 -24.01
C LYS A 376 -6.66 17.82 -22.58
N ILE A 377 -5.42 17.45 -22.24
CA ILE A 377 -5.05 17.00 -20.90
C ILE A 377 -5.18 18.13 -19.89
N LEU A 378 -4.67 19.32 -20.22
CA LEU A 378 -4.76 20.49 -19.34
C LEU A 378 -6.22 20.86 -19.06
N VAL A 379 -7.07 20.86 -20.10
CA VAL A 379 -8.50 21.16 -19.97
C VAL A 379 -9.21 20.10 -19.10
N ALA A 380 -8.87 18.83 -19.27
CA ALA A 380 -9.40 17.75 -18.43
C ALA A 380 -8.95 17.87 -16.97
N HIS A 381 -7.68 18.21 -16.73
CA HIS A 381 -7.16 18.45 -15.39
C HIS A 381 -7.85 19.64 -14.72
N PHE A 382 -8.10 20.71 -15.46
CA PHE A 382 -8.83 21.87 -14.95
C PHE A 382 -10.27 21.50 -14.57
N ALA A 383 -10.98 20.82 -15.46
CA ALA A 383 -12.35 20.35 -15.20
C ALA A 383 -12.42 19.42 -13.98
N ALA A 384 -11.47 18.50 -13.89
CA ALA A 384 -11.34 17.59 -12.76
C ALA A 384 -10.98 18.31 -11.45
N ALA A 385 -10.14 19.34 -11.48
CA ALA A 385 -9.82 20.15 -10.30
C ALA A 385 -11.06 20.90 -9.79
N VAL A 386 -11.85 21.50 -10.69
CA VAL A 386 -13.12 22.15 -10.35
C VAL A 386 -14.11 21.16 -9.73
N TYR A 387 -14.26 19.98 -10.33
CA TYR A 387 -15.07 18.89 -9.77
C TYR A 387 -14.56 18.42 -8.42
N ASN A 388 -13.23 18.32 -8.24
CA ASN A 388 -12.62 17.88 -6.99
C ASN A 388 -12.92 18.84 -5.83
N ILE A 389 -12.81 20.15 -6.08
CA ILE A 389 -13.13 21.22 -5.11
C ILE A 389 -14.63 21.23 -4.81
N GLY A 390 -15.45 21.14 -5.87
CA GLY A 390 -16.88 21.36 -5.80
C GLY A 390 -17.72 20.15 -5.39
N ILE A 391 -17.25 18.92 -5.57
CA ILE A 391 -18.01 17.71 -5.25
C ILE A 391 -17.21 16.80 -4.34
N ASN A 392 -16.04 16.33 -4.80
CA ASN A 392 -15.29 15.30 -4.08
C ASN A 392 -14.86 15.74 -2.68
N THR A 393 -14.52 17.02 -2.50
CA THR A 393 -14.19 17.56 -1.18
C THR A 393 -15.36 17.42 -0.19
N TYR A 394 -16.59 17.72 -0.61
CA TYR A 394 -17.77 17.55 0.25
C TYR A 394 -18.14 16.09 0.50
N VAL A 395 -18.01 15.23 -0.51
CA VAL A 395 -18.24 13.79 -0.35
C VAL A 395 -17.29 13.21 0.71
N ILE A 396 -16.00 13.58 0.66
CA ILE A 396 -15.01 13.16 1.65
C ILE A 396 -15.32 13.70 3.03
N MET A 397 -15.68 14.98 3.13
CA MET A 397 -16.06 15.56 4.41
C MET A 397 -17.27 14.86 5.01
N LEU A 398 -18.31 14.60 4.21
CA LEU A 398 -19.48 13.86 4.67
C LEU A 398 -19.08 12.45 5.11
N GLY A 399 -18.27 11.76 4.32
CA GLY A 399 -17.72 10.45 4.61
C GLY A 399 -16.92 10.42 5.92
N GLY A 400 -16.15 11.46 6.20
CA GLY A 400 -15.40 11.63 7.43
C GLY A 400 -16.27 11.64 8.68
N SER A 401 -17.56 11.99 8.56
CA SER A 401 -18.52 11.89 9.67
C SER A 401 -18.82 10.45 10.11
N PHE A 402 -18.41 9.45 9.32
CA PHE A 402 -18.54 8.02 9.61
C PHE A 402 -17.22 7.37 10.04
N ASN A 403 -16.13 8.13 10.12
CA ASN A 403 -14.85 7.60 10.58
C ASN A 403 -14.91 7.26 12.08
N ARG A 404 -14.53 6.03 12.42
CA ARG A 404 -14.56 5.48 13.79
C ARG A 404 -13.27 4.75 14.18
N LYS A 405 -12.21 4.83 13.37
CA LYS A 405 -10.94 4.14 13.64
C LYS A 405 -9.85 5.14 14.01
N LYS A 406 -9.19 4.92 15.15
CA LYS A 406 -7.98 5.64 15.55
C LYS A 406 -6.83 5.37 14.58
N ILE A 407 -5.99 6.39 14.35
CA ILE A 407 -4.80 6.30 13.51
C ILE A 407 -3.57 6.55 14.37
N ASP A 408 -2.62 5.60 14.35
CA ASP A 408 -1.30 5.80 14.92
C ASP A 408 -0.43 6.65 13.97
N LEU A 409 -0.06 7.85 14.44
CA LEU A 409 0.71 8.84 13.70
C LEU A 409 2.21 8.49 13.57
N ASN A 410 2.71 7.61 14.43
CA ASN A 410 4.11 7.19 14.44
C ASN A 410 4.41 6.08 13.42
N GLN A 411 3.37 5.45 12.88
CA GLN A 411 3.53 4.46 11.81
C GLN A 411 3.75 5.12 10.45
N ARG A 412 4.01 4.33 9.40
CA ARG A 412 4.09 4.84 8.02
C ARG A 412 2.72 4.87 7.36
N ALA A 413 2.55 5.69 6.32
CA ALA A 413 1.33 5.68 5.51
C ALA A 413 1.38 4.62 4.41
N ALA A 414 2.54 4.43 3.76
CA ALA A 414 2.68 3.47 2.67
C ALA A 414 2.33 2.04 3.12
N PHE A 415 1.35 1.43 2.44
CA PHE A 415 0.85 0.08 2.70
C PHE A 415 0.45 -0.16 4.16
N ASN A 416 -0.03 0.88 4.85
CA ASN A 416 -0.59 0.78 6.19
C ASN A 416 -2.11 0.92 6.14
N TYR A 417 -2.80 -0.22 6.23
CA TYR A 417 -4.26 -0.29 6.22
C TYR A 417 -4.91 0.04 7.58
N GLN A 418 -4.14 0.44 8.60
CA GLN A 418 -4.72 0.96 9.84
C GLN A 418 -5.59 2.18 9.56
N GLY A 419 -6.74 2.29 10.24
CA GLY A 419 -7.71 3.35 9.93
C GLY A 419 -8.51 3.11 8.66
N THR A 420 -8.12 2.16 7.79
CA THR A 420 -8.90 1.77 6.61
C THR A 420 -9.96 0.76 7.03
N GLY A 421 -11.21 1.05 6.70
CA GLY A 421 -12.38 0.20 6.92
C GLY A 421 -13.34 0.31 5.75
N ALA A 422 -14.53 -0.25 5.91
CA ALA A 422 -15.57 -0.19 4.87
C ALA A 422 -15.90 1.26 4.46
N VAL A 423 -15.87 2.19 5.40
CA VAL A 423 -16.13 3.62 5.18
C VAL A 423 -15.17 4.20 4.12
N GLN A 424 -13.86 3.91 4.22
CA GLN A 424 -12.86 4.39 3.25
C GLN A 424 -13.12 3.85 1.85
N TRP A 425 -13.54 2.59 1.71
CA TRP A 425 -13.88 2.00 0.41
C TRP A 425 -15.18 2.58 -0.17
N ILE A 426 -16.20 2.73 0.68
CA ILE A 426 -17.49 3.33 0.33
C ILE A 426 -17.32 4.79 -0.11
N ILE A 427 -16.35 5.51 0.45
CA ILE A 427 -16.04 6.90 0.05
C ILE A 427 -15.11 6.91 -1.18
N GLY A 428 -14.03 6.11 -1.13
CA GLY A 428 -12.94 6.06 -2.10
C GLY A 428 -13.35 5.63 -3.50
N ILE A 429 -14.19 4.60 -3.60
CA ILE A 429 -14.63 4.06 -4.90
C ILE A 429 -15.49 5.09 -5.66
N PRO A 430 -16.55 5.68 -5.07
CA PRO A 430 -17.36 6.71 -5.74
C PRO A 430 -16.57 7.95 -6.17
N LEU A 431 -15.59 8.40 -5.36
CA LEU A 431 -14.76 9.57 -5.67
C LEU A 431 -14.06 9.49 -7.03
N LEU A 432 -13.65 8.29 -7.41
CA LEU A 432 -12.99 8.03 -8.69
C LEU A 432 -14.00 7.62 -9.77
N LEU A 433 -14.93 6.71 -9.45
CA LEU A 433 -15.83 6.12 -10.45
C LEU A 433 -16.93 7.08 -10.92
N ILE A 434 -17.52 7.89 -10.03
CA ILE A 434 -18.63 8.78 -10.41
C ILE A 434 -18.18 9.84 -11.42
N PRO A 435 -17.13 10.65 -11.17
CA PRO A 435 -16.70 11.61 -12.19
C PRO A 435 -16.24 10.92 -13.47
N LEU A 436 -15.64 9.74 -13.37
CA LEU A 436 -15.24 8.97 -14.54
C LEU A 436 -16.44 8.50 -15.38
N ALA A 437 -17.50 8.03 -14.73
CA ALA A 437 -18.72 7.59 -15.39
C ALA A 437 -19.43 8.78 -16.06
N ILE A 438 -19.54 9.92 -15.38
CA ILE A 438 -20.13 11.15 -15.93
C ILE A 438 -19.32 11.64 -17.13
N PHE A 439 -18.00 11.80 -16.95
CA PHE A 439 -17.12 12.26 -18.01
C PHE A 439 -17.09 11.29 -19.20
N GLY A 440 -16.92 9.99 -18.93
CA GLY A 440 -16.82 8.94 -19.93
C GLY A 440 -18.09 8.79 -20.75
N SER A 441 -19.25 8.74 -20.09
CA SER A 441 -20.55 8.63 -20.77
C SER A 441 -20.83 9.83 -21.68
N LEU A 442 -20.68 11.05 -21.18
CA LEU A 442 -20.93 12.26 -21.99
C LEU A 442 -19.89 12.42 -23.10
N THR A 443 -18.64 12.03 -22.86
CA THR A 443 -17.61 12.03 -23.90
C THR A 443 -17.93 11.03 -25.01
N TYR A 444 -18.45 9.86 -24.66
CA TYR A 444 -18.82 8.82 -25.62
C TYR A 444 -20.06 9.20 -26.45
N PHE A 445 -21.12 9.71 -25.80
CA PHE A 445 -22.40 9.98 -26.48
C PHE A 445 -22.49 11.36 -27.15
N VAL A 446 -21.79 12.37 -26.62
CA VAL A 446 -21.93 13.77 -27.08
C VAL A 446 -20.61 14.34 -27.56
N GLY A 447 -19.51 14.02 -26.87
CA GLY A 447 -18.16 14.41 -27.26
C GLY A 447 -17.34 14.96 -26.10
N PHE A 448 -16.02 15.05 -26.31
CA PHE A 448 -15.05 15.40 -25.27
C PHE A 448 -15.40 16.68 -24.49
N TYR A 449 -15.78 17.75 -25.17
CA TYR A 449 -16.11 19.02 -24.52
C TYR A 449 -17.40 18.96 -23.69
N ALA A 450 -18.35 18.09 -24.03
CA ALA A 450 -19.55 17.89 -23.22
C ALA A 450 -19.20 17.23 -21.87
N GLY A 451 -18.31 16.24 -21.88
CA GLY A 451 -17.78 15.62 -20.65
C GLY A 451 -17.04 16.62 -19.76
N ILE A 452 -16.20 17.48 -20.37
CA ILE A 452 -15.51 18.59 -19.68
C ILE A 452 -16.50 19.55 -19.03
N SER A 453 -17.47 20.04 -19.82
CA SER A 453 -18.45 21.01 -19.34
C SER A 453 -19.30 20.45 -18.21
N ALA A 454 -19.65 19.17 -18.23
CA ALA A 454 -20.40 18.53 -17.15
C ALA A 454 -19.62 18.49 -15.83
N LEU A 455 -18.33 18.14 -15.86
CA LEU A 455 -17.49 18.15 -14.65
C LEU A 455 -17.36 19.57 -14.07
N ILE A 456 -17.14 20.57 -14.93
CA ILE A 456 -17.06 21.97 -14.53
C ILE A 456 -18.40 22.43 -13.94
N ALA A 457 -19.51 22.16 -14.62
CA ALA A 457 -20.84 22.57 -14.17
C ALA A 457 -21.18 21.98 -12.81
N LEU A 458 -20.96 20.67 -12.61
CA LEU A 458 -21.20 20.01 -11.32
C LEU A 458 -20.30 20.56 -10.21
N GLY A 459 -19.01 20.79 -10.50
CA GLY A 459 -18.09 21.40 -9.55
C GLY A 459 -18.54 22.82 -9.17
N LEU A 460 -18.92 23.65 -10.14
CA LEU A 460 -19.42 25.00 -9.88
C LEU A 460 -20.73 24.99 -9.07
N ILE A 461 -21.67 24.09 -9.38
CA ILE A 461 -22.90 23.91 -8.59
C ILE A 461 -22.55 23.63 -7.13
N GLY A 462 -21.62 22.70 -6.88
CA GLY A 462 -21.21 22.39 -5.52
C GLY A 462 -20.50 23.54 -4.80
N ILE A 463 -19.73 24.37 -5.52
CA ILE A 463 -19.13 25.60 -4.97
C ILE A 463 -20.22 26.63 -4.63
N ILE A 464 -21.21 26.83 -5.49
CA ILE A 464 -22.34 27.75 -5.24
C ILE A 464 -23.12 27.33 -3.99
N PHE A 465 -23.38 26.03 -3.81
CA PHE A 465 -24.08 25.51 -2.64
C PHE A 465 -23.19 25.29 -1.41
N HIS A 466 -21.95 25.80 -1.40
CA HIS A 466 -20.97 25.60 -0.32
C HIS A 466 -21.55 25.78 1.08
N GLN A 467 -22.19 26.92 1.35
CA GLN A 467 -22.72 27.23 2.69
C GLN A 467 -23.79 26.23 3.14
N LYS A 468 -24.69 25.83 2.24
CA LYS A 468 -25.77 24.88 2.53
C LYS A 468 -25.19 23.49 2.82
N THR A 469 -24.26 23.04 2.00
CA THR A 469 -23.59 21.74 2.13
C THR A 469 -22.75 21.68 3.41
N MET A 470 -21.98 22.72 3.72
CA MET A 470 -21.17 22.79 4.95
C MET A 470 -22.03 22.79 6.22
N ARG A 471 -23.18 23.47 6.24
CA ARG A 471 -24.13 23.40 7.36
C ARG A 471 -24.68 21.99 7.55
N PHE A 472 -25.02 21.30 6.46
CA PHE A 472 -25.46 19.91 6.51
C PHE A 472 -24.38 18.97 7.06
N ILE A 473 -23.16 19.07 6.55
CA ILE A 473 -22.01 18.29 7.02
C ILE A 473 -21.75 18.57 8.51
N THR A 474 -21.76 19.83 8.92
CA THR A 474 -21.55 20.22 10.34
C THR A 474 -22.58 19.57 11.25
N LYS A 475 -23.87 19.56 10.87
CA LYS A 475 -24.92 18.88 11.63
C LYS A 475 -24.65 17.37 11.76
N LYS A 476 -24.18 16.71 10.69
CA LYS A 476 -23.82 15.29 10.73
C LYS A 476 -22.66 15.02 11.69
N TYR A 477 -21.61 15.84 11.63
CA TYR A 477 -20.49 15.74 12.56
C TYR A 477 -20.91 15.93 14.02
N LEU A 478 -21.74 16.93 14.31
CA LEU A 478 -22.27 17.18 15.65
C LEU A 478 -23.09 15.98 16.17
N ALA A 479 -23.94 15.39 15.33
CA ALA A 479 -24.71 14.19 15.70
C ALA A 479 -23.80 12.99 16.02
N SER A 480 -22.71 12.82 15.27
CA SER A 480 -21.74 11.74 15.46
C SER A 480 -20.66 12.00 16.51
N LYS A 481 -20.63 13.19 17.12
CA LYS A 481 -19.50 13.68 17.94
C LYS A 481 -19.12 12.70 19.04
N TYR A 482 -20.08 12.24 19.83
CA TYR A 482 -19.83 11.37 20.99
C TYR A 482 -19.40 9.97 20.56
N GLU A 483 -19.97 9.43 19.49
CA GLU A 483 -19.54 8.14 18.93
C GLU A 483 -18.09 8.19 18.47
N MET A 484 -17.67 9.27 17.81
CA MET A 484 -16.27 9.46 17.41
C MET A 484 -15.34 9.57 18.60
N VAL A 485 -15.70 10.36 19.62
CA VAL A 485 -14.88 10.50 20.85
C VAL A 485 -14.72 9.14 21.52
N LYS A 486 -15.80 8.35 21.62
CA LYS A 486 -15.73 6.98 22.17
C LYS A 486 -14.82 6.10 21.31
N ALA A 487 -15.04 6.07 20.01
CA ALA A 487 -14.33 5.18 19.10
C ALA A 487 -12.82 5.50 18.99
N PHE A 488 -12.42 6.76 19.10
CA PHE A 488 -11.00 7.14 19.09
C PHE A 488 -10.26 6.87 20.41
N ASN A 489 -10.98 6.57 21.49
CA ASN A 489 -10.37 6.13 22.75
C ASN A 489 -10.11 4.61 22.79
N GLU A 490 -10.72 3.84 21.89
CA GLU A 490 -10.45 2.41 21.77
C GLU A 490 -9.11 2.21 21.03
N ASP A 491 -8.18 1.46 21.64
CA ASP A 491 -6.99 0.98 20.93
C ASP A 491 -7.40 -0.22 20.06
N ASN A 492 -7.13 -0.11 18.75
CA ASN A 492 -7.46 -1.15 17.75
C ASN A 492 -6.53 -2.35 17.80
#